data_AF-A0A7K0A6G8-F1
#
_entry.id   AF-A0A7K0A6G8-F1
#
_cell.length_a   1.000
_cell.length_b   1.000
_cell.length_c   1.000
_cell.angle_alpha   90.00
_cell.angle_beta   90.00
_cell.angle_gamma   90.00
#
_symmetry.space_group_name_H-M   'P 1'
#
loop_
_entity.id
_entity.type
_entity.pdbx_description
1 polymer ?
#
loop_
_entity_poly.entity_id
_entity_poly.type
_entity_poly.pdbx_seq_one_letter_code
_entity_poly.pdbx_strand_id
1 'polypeptide(L)'
;MDSQLRQFQNPKIGVVLDLIGNFDEAWRTMLETRLSDEQKDAVNSVVANRHRIAHGDNVGLSLVPMRRYFYRCTEVVELVDECIQ
;
A
#
# COMPACT_ATOMS: atom_id res chain seq x y z
N MET A 1 -7.10 -5.02 18.15
CA MET A 1 -7.73 -4.94 16.81
C MET A 1 -8.13 -3.50 16.46
N ASP A 2 -8.93 -2.82 17.29
CA ASP A 2 -9.36 -1.42 17.02
C ASP A 2 -8.25 -0.37 16.85
N SER A 3 -7.14 -0.48 17.60
CA SER A 3 -6.03 0.50 17.51
C SER A 3 -5.27 0.42 16.19
N GLN A 4 -5.24 -0.75 15.53
CA GLN A 4 -4.50 -0.95 14.29
C GLN A 4 -5.29 -0.50 13.06
N LEU A 5 -6.61 -0.67 13.06
CA LEU A 5 -7.49 -0.10 12.03
C LEU A 5 -7.41 1.43 12.00
N ARG A 6 -7.19 2.07 13.15
CA ARG A 6 -6.94 3.52 13.22
C ARG A 6 -5.64 3.94 12.54
N GLN A 7 -4.59 3.12 12.57
CA GLN A 7 -3.32 3.41 11.89
C GLN A 7 -3.37 3.15 10.38
N PHE A 8 -4.33 2.34 9.92
CA PHE A 8 -4.53 2.03 8.49
C PHE A 8 -4.97 3.25 7.66
N GLN A 9 -5.19 4.41 8.26
CA GLN A 9 -5.36 5.67 7.53
C GLN A 9 -4.16 6.01 6.65
N ASN A 10 -2.97 5.50 6.98
CA ASN A 10 -1.73 5.68 6.24
C ASN A 10 -1.15 4.30 5.84
N PRO A 11 -1.77 3.61 4.86
CA PRO A 11 -1.46 2.22 4.56
C PRO A 11 -0.20 2.11 3.70
N LYS A 12 0.96 2.46 4.29
CA LYS A 12 2.26 2.12 3.71
C LYS A 12 2.41 0.61 3.65
N ILE A 13 3.29 0.11 2.77
CA ILE A 13 3.37 -1.33 2.53
C ILE A 13 3.69 -2.13 3.81
N GLY A 14 4.53 -1.61 4.71
CA GLY A 14 4.78 -2.25 6.00
C GLY A 14 3.51 -2.39 6.85
N VAL A 15 2.66 -1.35 6.88
CA VAL A 15 1.37 -1.39 7.61
C VAL A 15 0.41 -2.40 6.99
N VAL A 16 0.41 -2.54 5.66
CA VAL A 16 -0.39 -3.55 4.96
C VAL A 16 0.07 -4.97 5.32
N LEU A 17 1.38 -5.22 5.27
CA LEU A 17 1.98 -6.50 5.64
C LEU A 17 1.74 -6.85 7.12
N ASP A 18 1.89 -5.87 8.01
CA ASP A 18 1.62 -6.04 9.43
C ASP A 18 0.15 -6.36 9.68
N LEU A 19 -0.78 -5.65 9.03
CA LEU A 19 -2.21 -5.91 9.17
C LEU A 19 -2.55 -7.35 8.75
N ILE A 20 -2.07 -7.79 7.59
CA ILE A 20 -2.35 -9.12 7.06
C ILE A 20 -1.69 -10.20 7.94
N GLY A 21 -0.45 -9.99 8.37
CA GLY A 21 0.27 -10.91 9.28
C GLY A 21 -0.40 -11.09 10.63
N ASN A 22 -1.11 -10.08 11.12
CA ASN A 22 -1.90 -10.20 12.35
C ASN A 22 -3.12 -11.11 12.19
N PHE A 23 -3.57 -11.39 10.98
CA PHE A 23 -4.58 -12.43 10.70
C PHE A 23 -3.91 -13.79 10.48
N ASP A 24 -2.89 -13.84 9.63
CA ASP A 24 -2.11 -15.05 9.36
C ASP A 24 -0.70 -14.69 8.84
N GLU A 25 0.34 -15.19 9.53
CA GLU A 25 1.74 -14.96 9.16
C GLU A 25 2.12 -15.60 7.80
N ALA A 26 1.44 -16.67 7.41
CA ALA A 26 1.62 -17.29 6.09
C ALA A 26 1.15 -16.34 4.98
N TRP A 27 0.02 -15.66 5.17
CA TRP A 27 -0.50 -14.67 4.21
C TRP A 27 0.45 -13.47 4.08
N ARG A 28 1.03 -13.00 5.19
CA ARG A 28 2.08 -11.97 5.16
C ARG A 28 3.26 -12.42 4.30
N THR A 29 3.77 -13.62 4.55
CA THR A 29 4.93 -14.18 3.84
C THR A 29 4.62 -14.35 2.34
N MET A 30 3.45 -14.86 1.99
CA MET A 30 3.00 -15.00 0.61
C MET A 30 2.90 -13.64 -0.09
N LEU A 31 2.29 -12.65 0.55
CA LEU A 31 2.19 -11.33 -0.04
C LEU A 31 3.57 -10.69 -0.21
N GLU A 32 4.42 -10.72 0.83
CA GLU A 32 5.75 -10.09 0.80
C GLU A 32 6.65 -10.65 -0.31
N THR A 33 6.56 -11.96 -0.55
CA THR A 33 7.33 -12.65 -1.61
C THR A 33 6.80 -12.40 -3.02
N ARG A 34 5.51 -12.08 -3.17
CA ARG A 34 4.88 -11.81 -4.47
C ARG A 34 4.94 -10.34 -4.88
N LEU A 35 5.09 -9.43 -3.91
CA LEU A 35 5.20 -8.00 -4.17
C LEU A 35 6.54 -7.63 -4.83
N SER A 36 6.46 -7.00 -6.00
CA SER A 36 7.60 -6.34 -6.62
C SER A 36 7.97 -5.04 -5.92
N ASP A 37 9.22 -4.60 -6.05
CA ASP A 37 9.67 -3.30 -5.51
C ASP A 37 8.87 -2.13 -6.10
N GLU A 38 8.51 -2.20 -7.38
CA GLU A 38 7.70 -1.16 -8.04
C GLU A 38 6.31 -1.02 -7.38
N GLN A 39 5.69 -2.14 -6.98
CA GLN A 39 4.41 -2.14 -6.28
C GLN A 39 4.53 -1.58 -4.87
N LYS A 40 5.58 -1.98 -4.12
CA LYS A 40 5.88 -1.45 -2.78
C LYS A 40 6.07 0.08 -2.84
N ASP A 41 6.85 0.54 -3.80
CA ASP A 41 7.13 1.96 -4.01
C ASP A 41 5.89 2.74 -4.45
N ALA A 42 5.05 2.17 -5.30
CA ALA A 42 3.80 2.81 -5.73
C ALA A 42 2.85 3.07 -4.56
N VAL A 43 2.62 2.07 -3.70
CA VAL A 43 1.77 2.21 -2.50
C VAL A 43 2.32 3.30 -1.59
N ASN A 44 3.62 3.24 -1.27
CA ASN A 44 4.27 4.23 -0.43
C ASN A 44 4.22 5.64 -1.04
N SER A 45 4.35 5.75 -2.35
CA SER A 45 4.30 7.01 -3.09
C SER A 45 2.91 7.63 -3.08
N VAL A 46 1.85 6.86 -3.33
CA VAL A 46 0.46 7.35 -3.28
C VAL A 46 0.17 7.93 -1.90
N VAL A 47 0.53 7.19 -0.87
CA VAL A 47 0.32 7.56 0.52
C VAL A 47 1.10 8.83 0.89
N ALA A 48 2.39 8.90 0.52
CA ALA A 48 3.23 10.08 0.76
C ALA A 48 2.72 11.32 0.02
N ASN A 49 2.31 11.16 -1.24
CA ASN A 49 1.78 12.26 -2.05
C ASN A 49 0.45 12.77 -1.50
N ARG A 50 -0.48 11.87 -1.12
CA ARG A 50 -1.73 12.25 -0.47
C ARG A 50 -1.48 13.04 0.81
N HIS A 51 -0.51 12.62 1.61
CA HIS A 51 -0.13 13.31 2.85
C HIS A 51 0.37 14.73 2.57
N ARG A 52 1.31 14.90 1.63
CA ARG A 52 1.81 16.21 1.19
C ARG A 52 0.71 17.12 0.67
N ILE A 53 -0.16 16.60 -0.21
CA ILE A 53 -1.30 17.36 -0.76
C ILE A 53 -2.23 17.85 0.35
N ALA A 54 -2.53 17.01 1.35
CA ALA A 54 -3.37 17.39 2.48
C ALA A 54 -2.75 18.50 3.34
N HIS A 55 -1.42 18.60 3.37
CA HIS A 55 -0.69 19.68 4.04
C HIS A 55 -0.48 20.93 3.16
N GLY A 56 -0.96 20.92 1.90
CA GLY A 56 -0.84 22.04 0.97
C GLY A 56 0.50 22.10 0.22
N ASP A 57 1.32 21.05 0.31
CA ASP A 57 2.61 21.00 -0.35
C ASP A 57 2.47 20.74 -1.86
N ASN A 58 3.39 21.31 -2.64
CA ASN A 58 3.53 20.96 -4.06
C ASN A 58 4.30 19.63 -4.22
N VAL A 59 3.64 18.63 -4.79
CA VAL A 59 4.23 17.29 -5.01
C VAL A 59 4.96 17.14 -6.34
N GLY A 60 4.90 18.14 -7.24
CA GLY A 60 5.59 18.10 -8.55
C GLY A 60 5.19 16.93 -9.44
N LEU A 61 4.07 16.28 -9.16
CA LEU A 61 3.65 15.01 -9.78
C LEU A 61 2.73 15.30 -10.96
N SER A 62 3.08 14.77 -12.13
CA SER A 62 2.18 14.79 -13.28
C SER A 62 1.17 13.63 -13.25
N LEU A 63 0.15 13.71 -14.09
CA LEU A 63 -0.93 12.71 -14.13
C LEU A 63 -0.42 11.31 -14.54
N VAL A 64 0.63 11.23 -15.37
CA VAL A 64 1.14 9.96 -15.90
C VAL A 64 1.76 9.08 -14.79
N PRO A 65 2.73 9.55 -13.98
CA PRO A 65 3.20 8.80 -12.82
C PRO A 65 2.10 8.47 -11.81
N MET A 66 1.15 9.39 -11.59
CA MET A 66 0.03 9.15 -10.66
C MET A 66 -0.85 7.98 -11.13
N ARG A 67 -1.15 7.93 -12.43
CA ARG A 67 -1.88 6.81 -13.04
C ARG A 67 -1.11 5.50 -12.92
N ARG A 68 0.21 5.52 -13.14
CA ARG A 68 1.06 4.32 -12.96
C ARG A 68 0.98 3.81 -11.52
N TYR A 69 1.14 4.70 -10.52
CA TYR A 69 1.05 4.28 -9.12
C TYR A 69 -0.32 3.73 -8.77
N PHE A 70 -1.40 4.31 -9.30
CA PHE A 70 -2.74 3.80 -9.12
C PHE A 70 -2.89 2.36 -9.62
N TYR A 71 -2.45 2.05 -10.84
CA TYR A 71 -2.52 0.68 -11.37
C TYR A 71 -1.67 -0.31 -10.58
N ARG A 72 -0.47 0.10 -10.15
CA ARG A 72 0.34 -0.76 -9.27
C ARG A 72 -0.34 -1.02 -7.92
N CYS A 73 -1.06 -0.04 -7.37
CA CYS A 73 -1.83 -0.25 -6.14
C CYS A 73 -3.01 -1.21 -6.36
N THR A 74 -3.68 -1.18 -7.51
CA THR A 74 -4.77 -2.14 -7.79
C THR A 74 -4.24 -3.57 -7.92
N GLU A 75 -3.09 -3.76 -8.57
CA GLU A 75 -2.41 -5.07 -8.61
C GLU A 75 -2.08 -5.59 -7.19
N VAL A 76 -1.68 -4.70 -6.26
CA VAL A 76 -1.45 -5.10 -4.86
C VAL A 76 -2.74 -5.57 -4.18
N VAL A 77 -3.88 -4.92 -4.44
CA VAL A 77 -5.17 -5.35 -3.89
C VAL A 77 -5.55 -6.74 -4.41
N GLU A 78 -5.31 -7.02 -5.69
CA GLU A 78 -5.53 -8.34 -6.28
C GLU A 78 -4.62 -9.40 -5.63
N LEU A 79 -3.33 -9.09 -5.42
CA LEU A 79 -2.42 -9.99 -4.72
C LEU A 79 -2.85 -10.28 -3.28
N VAL A 80 -3.40 -9.28 -2.58
CA VAL A 80 -3.94 -9.47 -1.23
C VAL A 80 -5.10 -10.44 -1.26
N ASP A 81 -6.08 -10.25 -2.15
CA ASP A 81 -7.23 -11.15 -2.30
C ASP A 81 -6.76 -12.58 -2.55
N GLU A 82 -5.87 -12.79 -3.51
CA GLU A 82 -5.32 -14.12 -3.80
C GLU A 82 -4.54 -14.78 -2.65
N CYS A 83 -4.00 -14.00 -1.70
CA CYS A 83 -3.31 -14.57 -0.54
C CYS A 83 -4.26 -15.01 0.57
N ILE A 84 -5.49 -14.49 0.62
CA ILE A 84 -6.45 -14.72 1.72
C ILE A 84 -7.64 -15.63 1.34
N GLN A 85 -7.73 -16.03 0.07
CA GLN A 85 -8.68 -17.05 -0.43
C GLN A 85 -8.21 -18.46 -0.02
#